data_AF-A0A9X3CIX1-F1
#
_entry.id   AF-A0A9X3CIX1-F1
#
_cell.length_a   1.000
_cell.length_b   1.000
_cell.length_c   1.000
_cell.angle_alpha   90.00
_cell.angle_beta   90.00
_cell.angle_gamma   90.00
#
_symmetry.space_group_name_H-M   'P 1'
#
loop_
_entity.id
_entity.type
_entity.pdbx_description
1 polymer ?
#
loop_
_entity_poly.entity_id
_entity_poly.type
_entity_poly.pdbx_seq_one_letter_code
_entity_poly.pdbx_strand_id
1 'polypeptide(L)'
;MSEFRNRIESQRKAIKIVNSFHLYEEPLFSLTEKSIKRWTSINQIDPEAEHVNLVIQASKKLFFLANKSQEQITEDYKKLSKDVEDILAQISQEMSVLQQNTG
;
A
#
# COMPACT_ATOMS: atom_id res chain seq x y z
N MET A 1 7.11 -17.49 11.37
CA MET A 1 7.29 -16.08 10.96
C MET A 1 6.65 -15.21 12.04
N SER A 2 7.24 -14.08 12.45
CA SER A 2 6.58 -13.19 13.40
C SER A 2 5.66 -12.21 12.68
N GLU A 3 4.54 -11.81 13.28
CA GLU A 3 3.55 -10.93 12.65
C GLU A 3 4.10 -9.53 12.33
N PHE A 4 5.01 -9.03 13.16
CA PHE A 4 5.80 -7.84 12.86
C PHE A 4 6.57 -7.97 11.54
N ARG A 5 7.10 -9.16 11.25
CA ARG A 5 7.83 -9.46 10.01
C ARG A 5 6.87 -9.47 8.82
N ASN A 6 5.70 -10.08 8.96
CA ASN A 6 4.65 -10.09 7.94
C ASN A 6 4.22 -8.65 7.58
N ARG A 7 3.97 -7.80 8.58
CA ARG A 7 3.64 -6.37 8.35
C ARG A 7 4.72 -5.63 7.56
N ILE A 8 5.99 -5.72 8.00
CA ILE A 8 7.10 -5.02 7.33
C ILE A 8 7.27 -5.53 5.89
N GLU A 9 7.09 -6.83 5.66
CA GLU A 9 7.10 -7.44 4.34
C GLU A 9 5.95 -6.92 3.47
N SER A 10 4.72 -6.87 3.97
CA SER A 10 3.56 -6.32 3.25
C SER A 10 3.74 -4.83 2.92
N GLN A 11 4.26 -4.03 3.85
CA GLN A 11 4.56 -2.61 3.61
C GLN A 11 5.60 -2.44 2.50
N ARG A 12 6.69 -3.21 2.54
CA ARG A 12 7.72 -3.19 1.49
C ARG A 12 7.16 -3.66 0.15
N LYS A 13 6.28 -4.65 0.16
CA LYS A 13 5.62 -5.17 -1.04
C LYS A 13 4.72 -4.11 -1.68
N ALA A 14 3.92 -3.38 -0.91
CA ALA A 14 3.11 -2.27 -1.43
C ALA A 14 3.95 -1.23 -2.17
N ILE A 15 5.01 -0.75 -1.51
CA ILE A 15 5.94 0.24 -2.06
C ILE A 15 6.60 -0.29 -3.34
N LYS A 16 7.06 -1.55 -3.32
CA LYS A 16 7.71 -2.17 -4.46
C LYS A 16 6.77 -2.34 -5.66
N ILE A 17 5.50 -2.71 -5.43
CA ILE A 17 4.50 -2.84 -6.49
C ILE A 17 4.33 -1.50 -7.19
N VAL A 18 4.00 -0.42 -6.45
CA VAL A 18 3.81 0.92 -7.01
C VAL A 18 5.03 1.36 -7.83
N ASN A 19 6.22 1.27 -7.23
CA ASN A 19 7.43 1.79 -7.86
C ASN A 19 7.91 0.95 -9.06
N SER A 20 7.53 -0.33 -9.16
CA SER A 20 7.97 -1.21 -10.27
C SER A 20 7.42 -0.83 -11.64
N PHE A 21 6.34 -0.04 -11.69
CA PHE A 21 5.76 0.44 -12.94
C PHE A 21 6.47 1.67 -13.53
N HIS A 22 7.34 2.34 -12.74
CA HIS A 22 8.09 3.52 -13.16
C HIS A 22 7.23 4.66 -13.77
N LEU A 23 5.98 4.79 -13.32
CA LEU A 23 5.02 5.79 -13.82
C LEU A 23 5.25 7.20 -13.28
N TYR A 24 6.04 7.33 -12.22
CA TYR A 24 6.22 8.58 -11.48
C TYR A 24 7.71 8.87 -11.31
N GLU A 25 8.07 10.15 -11.33
CA GLU A 25 9.46 10.62 -11.20
C GLU A 25 9.99 10.41 -9.77
N GLU A 26 9.24 10.86 -8.77
CA GLU A 26 9.58 10.60 -7.37
C GLU A 26 8.93 9.27 -6.91
N PRO A 27 9.71 8.29 -6.41
CA PRO A 27 9.14 7.02 -5.95
C PRO A 27 8.38 7.19 -4.62
N LEU A 28 7.43 6.30 -4.37
CA LEU A 28 6.81 6.19 -3.06
C LEU A 28 7.82 5.64 -2.05
N PHE A 29 8.23 6.42 -1.06
CA PHE A 29 9.26 6.01 -0.09
C PHE A 29 8.72 5.26 1.13
N SER A 30 7.51 5.57 1.58
CA SER A 30 6.86 4.89 2.70
C SER A 30 5.34 5.01 2.62
N LEU A 31 4.63 4.19 3.40
CA LEU A 31 3.17 4.27 3.54
C LEU A 31 2.72 5.26 4.62
N THR A 32 3.61 6.07 5.20
CA THR A 32 3.17 7.11 6.14
C THR A 32 2.36 8.18 5.42
N GLU A 33 1.41 8.81 6.10
CA GLU A 33 0.58 9.88 5.53
C GLU A 33 1.44 11.00 4.92
N LYS A 34 2.52 11.39 5.61
CA LYS A 34 3.46 12.41 5.12
C LYS A 34 4.16 11.98 3.83
N SER A 35 4.58 10.72 3.71
CA SER A 35 5.19 10.21 2.48
C SER A 35 4.19 10.13 1.33
N ILE A 36 2.95 9.69 1.58
CA ILE A 36 1.92 9.62 0.54
C ILE A 36 1.55 11.03 0.05
N LYS A 37 1.39 12.00 0.96
CA LYS A 37 1.15 13.42 0.61
C LYS A 37 2.28 14.03 -0.19
N ARG A 38 3.54 13.74 0.16
CA ARG A 38 4.70 14.19 -0.61
C ARG A 38 4.71 13.56 -2.01
N TRP A 39 4.53 12.25 -2.08
CA TRP A 39 4.56 11.50 -3.34
C TRP A 39 3.49 11.99 -4.32
N THR A 40 2.26 12.21 -3.84
CA THR A 40 1.16 12.79 -4.63
C THR A 40 1.47 14.22 -5.07
N SER A 41 1.96 15.07 -4.15
CA SER A 41 2.26 16.47 -4.45
C SER A 41 3.41 16.65 -5.44
N ILE A 42 4.51 15.92 -5.31
CA ILE A 42 5.67 16.07 -6.20
C ILE A 42 5.36 15.55 -7.61
N ASN A 43 4.65 14.42 -7.70
CA ASN A 43 4.29 13.82 -8.98
C ASN A 43 3.00 14.38 -9.58
N GLN A 44 2.39 15.41 -8.97
CA GLN A 44 1.14 16.03 -9.41
C GLN A 44 0.01 15.01 -9.64
N ILE A 45 -0.03 13.98 -8.79
CA ILE A 45 -1.05 12.93 -8.83
C ILE A 45 -2.33 13.52 -8.22
N ASP A 46 -3.47 13.31 -8.87
CA ASP A 46 -4.78 13.60 -8.27
C ASP A 46 -4.92 12.85 -6.94
N PRO A 47 -5.10 13.55 -5.80
CA PRO A 47 -5.26 12.90 -4.49
C PRO A 47 -6.46 11.93 -4.43
N GLU A 48 -7.45 12.11 -5.29
CA GLU A 48 -8.64 11.26 -5.38
C GLU A 48 -8.47 10.09 -6.37
N ALA A 49 -7.30 9.96 -7.00
CA ALA A 49 -7.04 8.87 -7.93
C ALA A 49 -7.08 7.50 -7.22
N GLU A 50 -7.56 6.49 -7.94
CA GLU A 50 -7.83 5.16 -7.36
C GLU A 50 -6.59 4.53 -6.73
N HIS A 51 -5.44 4.56 -7.42
CA HIS A 51 -4.18 4.05 -6.87
C HIS A 51 -3.72 4.79 -5.60
N VAL A 52 -4.02 6.10 -5.47
CA VAL A 52 -3.74 6.87 -4.25
C VAL A 52 -4.64 6.39 -3.11
N ASN A 53 -5.94 6.24 -3.39
CA ASN A 53 -6.92 5.73 -2.44
C ASN A 53 -6.55 4.32 -1.95
N LEU A 54 -6.14 3.42 -2.84
CA LEU A 54 -5.69 2.07 -2.50
C LEU A 54 -4.43 2.08 -1.63
N VAL A 55 -3.44 2.94 -1.94
CA VAL A 55 -2.23 3.11 -1.12
C VAL A 55 -2.56 3.62 0.29
N ILE A 56 -3.50 4.57 0.41
CA ILE A 56 -3.98 5.08 1.70
C ILE A 56 -4.70 3.96 2.48
N GLN A 57 -5.52 3.15 1.81
CA GLN A 57 -6.19 2.01 2.44
C GLN A 57 -5.20 0.96 2.95
N ALA A 58 -4.18 0.62 2.16
CA ALA A 58 -3.09 -0.27 2.58
C ALA A 58 -2.37 0.27 3.81
N SER A 59 -2.04 1.57 3.82
CA SER A 59 -1.42 2.26 4.96
C SER A 59 -2.25 2.09 6.25
N LYS A 60 -3.56 2.41 6.18
CA LYS A 60 -4.46 2.32 7.33
C LYS A 60 -4.57 0.89 7.87
N LYS A 61 -4.76 -0.11 7.01
CA LYS A 61 -4.88 -1.51 7.43
C LYS A 61 -3.57 -2.05 8.02
N LEU A 62 -2.43 -1.73 7.42
CA LEU A 62 -1.12 -2.15 7.94
C LEU A 62 -0.77 -1.49 9.28
N PHE A 63 -1.19 -0.24 9.48
CA PHE A 63 -1.08 0.43 10.79
C PHE A 63 -1.96 -0.25 11.83
N PHE A 64 -3.20 -0.59 11.48
CA PHE A 64 -4.12 -1.29 12.38
C PHE A 64 -3.62 -2.70 12.75
N LEU A 65 -3.05 -3.44 11.78
CA LEU A 65 -2.40 -4.74 11.99
C LEU A 65 -1.24 -4.64 13.01
N ALA A 66 -0.49 -3.53 12.99
CA ALA A 66 0.58 -3.28 13.96
C ALA A 66 0.07 -3.16 15.40
N ASN A 67 -1.09 -2.52 15.57
CA ASN A 67 -1.69 -2.31 16.88
C ASN A 67 -2.37 -3.59 17.41
N LYS A 68 -2.92 -4.43 16.51
CA LYS A 68 -3.62 -5.67 16.88
C LYS A 68 -2.73 -6.88 17.11
N SER A 69 -1.58 -6.99 16.43
CA SER A 69 -0.64 -8.11 16.59
C SER A 69 0.05 -8.19 17.97
N GLN A 70 -0.15 -7.19 18.84
CA GLN A 70 0.22 -7.24 20.26
C GLN A 70 -0.85 -7.93 21.12
N GLU A 71 -2.09 -8.04 20.63
CA GLU A 71 -3.19 -8.79 21.23
C GLU A 71 -3.28 -10.18 20.55
N GLN A 72 -3.81 -11.17 21.28
CA GLN A 72 -3.88 -12.60 20.92
C GLN A 72 -4.31 -12.85 19.45
N ILE A 73 -3.74 -13.88 18.80
CA ILE A 73 -4.06 -14.25 17.40
C ILE A 73 -5.53 -14.64 17.29
N THR A 74 -6.36 -13.74 16.77
CA THR A 74 -7.80 -13.93 16.53
C THR A 74 -8.10 -14.12 15.04
N GLU A 75 -9.30 -14.61 14.72
CA GLU A 75 -9.79 -14.66 13.33
C GLU A 75 -9.80 -13.27 12.65
N ASP A 76 -9.96 -12.20 13.42
CA ASP A 76 -9.87 -10.82 12.92
C ASP A 76 -8.49 -10.50 12.33
N TYR A 77 -7.42 -11.06 12.90
CA TYR A 77 -6.07 -10.89 12.37
C TYR A 77 -5.92 -11.54 11.00
N LYS A 78 -6.40 -12.79 10.85
CA LYS A 78 -6.34 -13.52 9.57
C LYS A 78 -7.13 -12.79 8.49
N LYS A 79 -8.33 -12.30 8.84
CA LYS A 79 -9.15 -11.49 7.95
C LYS A 79 -8.43 -10.22 7.52
N LEU A 80 -7.81 -9.51 8.47
CA LEU A 80 -7.08 -8.28 8.16
C LEU A 80 -5.85 -8.54 7.28
N SER A 81 -5.12 -9.64 7.52
CA SER A 81 -4.01 -10.05 6.66
C SER A 81 -4.49 -10.34 5.24
N LYS A 82 -5.63 -11.03 5.09
CA LYS A 82 -6.22 -11.31 3.77
C LYS A 82 -6.66 -10.02 3.06
N ASP A 83 -7.31 -9.11 3.77
CA ASP A 83 -7.69 -7.80 3.23
C ASP A 83 -6.48 -7.00 2.71
N VAL A 84 -5.35 -7.08 3.41
CA VAL A 84 -4.10 -6.44 2.96
C VAL A 84 -3.62 -7.07 1.66
N GLU A 85 -3.61 -8.39 1.55
CA GLU A 85 -3.22 -9.07 0.29
C GLU A 85 -4.12 -8.68 -0.88
N ASP A 86 -5.42 -8.58 -0.64
CA ASP A 86 -6.39 -8.21 -1.67
C ASP A 86 -6.19 -6.76 -2.14
N ILE A 87 -5.90 -5.83 -1.22
CA ILE A 87 -5.55 -4.45 -1.59
C ILE A 87 -4.24 -4.39 -2.39
N LEU A 88 -3.23 -5.18 -2.02
CA LEU A 88 -1.98 -5.22 -2.79
C LEU A 88 -2.21 -5.71 -4.22
N ALA A 89 -3.12 -6.67 -4.41
CA ALA A 89 -3.52 -7.13 -5.74
C ALA A 89 -4.24 -6.01 -6.52
N GLN A 90 -5.16 -5.28 -5.88
CA GLN A 90 -5.86 -4.14 -6.48
C GLN A 90 -4.89 -3.02 -6.88
N ILE A 91 -3.91 -2.67 -6.03
CA ILE A 91 -2.86 -1.69 -6.37
C ILE A 91 -2.11 -2.15 -7.62
N SER A 92 -1.69 -3.42 -7.68
CA SER A 92 -0.97 -3.94 -8.84
C SER A 92 -1.80 -3.90 -10.12
N GLN A 93 -3.10 -4.18 -10.02
CA GLN A 93 -4.02 -4.14 -11.15
C GLN A 93 -4.21 -2.70 -11.66
N GLU A 94 -4.52 -1.77 -10.77
CA GLU A 94 -4.74 -0.36 -11.12
C GLU A 94 -3.47 0.26 -11.73
N MET A 95 -2.30 0.01 -11.14
CA MET A 95 -1.03 0.48 -11.69
C MET A 95 -0.73 -0.10 -13.09
N SER A 96 -1.13 -1.35 -13.35
CA SER A 96 -1.01 -1.96 -14.67
C SER A 96 -1.94 -1.30 -15.69
N VAL A 97 -3.16 -0.92 -15.29
CA VAL A 97 -4.11 -0.20 -16.17
C VAL A 97 -3.55 1.19 -16.52
N LEU A 98 -3.04 1.93 -15.53
CA LEU A 98 -2.41 3.23 -15.75
C LEU A 98 -1.23 3.15 -16.71
N GLN A 99 -0.38 2.12 -16.57
CA GLN A 99 0.74 1.92 -17.48
C GLN A 99 0.30 1.68 -18.93
N GLN A 100 -0.78 0.93 -19.14
CA GLN A 100 -1.33 0.70 -20.50
C GLN A 100 -1.94 1.97 -21.10
N ASN A 101 -2.47 2.87 -20.29
CA ASN A 101 -3.08 4.12 -20.74
C ASN A 101 -2.07 5.27 -20.98
N THR A 102 -0.81 5.08 -20.59
CA THR A 102 0.26 6.09 -20.72
C THR A 102 1.14 5.84 -21.95
N GLY A 103 0.83 4.83 -22.76
CA GLY A 103 1.48 4.53 -24.06
C GLY A 103 0.62 4.93 -25.25
#